data_AF-A0A1S3JM29-F1
#
_entry.id   AF-A0A1S3JM29-F1
#
_cell.length_a   1.000
_cell.length_b   1.000
_cell.length_c   1.000
_cell.angle_alpha   90.00
_cell.angle_beta   90.00
_cell.angle_gamma   90.00
#
_symmetry.space_group_name_H-M   'P 1'
#
loop_
_entity.id
_entity.type
_entity.pdbx_description
1 polymer ?
#
loop_
_entity_poly.entity_id
_entity_poly.type
_entity_poly.pdbx_seq_one_letter_code
_entity_poly.pdbx_strand_id
1 'polypeptide(L)'
;MPVFHTKTIESILEPVAQQVSRLVILHEEAEDGNAMPDLARPVQVVKMAVDNLVKVGYDTVNVSEDQILKQDMPPALQRVEEASFLLLDASDMLRADPYSAPARKKLIEGSRGILQGTSALLLAFDESEVRKIIRICKSVLEYLAITEVVDCMEDLVKFVKNLSPVLTKMAKEVDLREKELTHQVHREMLVRSLEEVKALTPVLISAVKIFVSTKSQGAGGVKESQGNRDFVVRKLCDEINEIIRVLQLTTYDEDEWEADDLAVMKKAQNAISGKMKQASDWLLDPFGPAGGAGEQAIHQMLEDAMKVADCCANPEDREAIVKAVGDIQSMVDALSELRAQGKGDTPQAVSLARGIQQKLAELQQKVNKAVANQEKAEVLKMAHTVEWGEKDSIMKLRLFYLFTF
;
A
#
# COMPACT_ATOMS: atom_id res chain seq x y z
N MET A 1 10.55 -10.92 -8.80
CA MET A 1 11.30 -9.82 -9.44
C MET A 1 12.21 -9.20 -8.41
N PRO A 2 13.40 -8.68 -8.77
CA PRO A 2 14.22 -7.93 -7.83
C PRO A 2 13.44 -6.68 -7.38
N VAL A 3 13.52 -6.38 -6.09
CA VAL A 3 12.79 -5.27 -5.46
C VAL A 3 13.78 -4.13 -5.21
N PHE A 4 13.40 -2.91 -5.58
CA PHE A 4 14.27 -1.72 -5.56
C PHE A 4 13.66 -0.60 -4.69
N HIS A 5 13.16 -0.94 -3.51
CA HIS A 5 12.44 0.00 -2.65
C HIS A 5 13.34 0.90 -1.79
N THR A 6 14.65 0.68 -1.79
CA THR A 6 15.63 1.55 -1.12
C THR A 6 16.78 1.94 -2.04
N LYS A 7 17.31 3.15 -1.84
CA LYS A 7 18.45 3.71 -2.58
C LYS A 7 19.69 2.84 -2.43
N THR A 8 19.90 2.28 -1.24
CA THR A 8 21.00 1.33 -0.99
C THR A 8 20.86 0.09 -1.88
N ILE A 9 19.67 -0.55 -1.91
CA ILE A 9 19.42 -1.73 -2.75
C ILE A 9 19.60 -1.39 -4.23
N GLU A 10 19.04 -0.27 -4.68
CA GLU A 10 19.16 0.22 -6.05
C GLU A 10 20.62 0.45 -6.44
N SER A 11 21.39 1.17 -5.62
CA SER A 11 22.79 1.47 -5.91
C SER A 11 23.69 0.24 -6.01
N ILE A 12 23.34 -0.85 -5.32
CA ILE A 12 24.10 -2.10 -5.35
C ILE A 12 23.64 -2.99 -6.50
N LEU A 13 22.33 -3.13 -6.72
CA LEU A 13 21.80 -4.05 -7.73
C LEU A 13 21.88 -3.50 -9.15
N GLU A 14 21.77 -2.19 -9.36
CA GLU A 14 21.85 -1.58 -10.69
C GLU A 14 23.13 -1.95 -11.45
N PRO A 15 24.36 -1.74 -10.92
CA PRO A 15 25.58 -2.13 -11.62
C PRO A 15 25.73 -3.65 -11.81
N VAL A 16 25.13 -4.46 -10.91
CA VAL A 16 25.11 -5.92 -11.05
C VAL A 16 24.18 -6.34 -12.18
N ALA A 17 22.98 -5.76 -12.25
CA ALA A 17 22.00 -6.01 -13.30
C ALA A 17 22.54 -5.61 -14.68
N GLN A 18 23.23 -4.47 -14.78
CA GLN A 18 23.90 -4.05 -16.02
C GLN A 18 24.97 -5.04 -16.48
N GLN A 19 25.76 -5.59 -15.55
CA GLN A 19 26.74 -6.62 -15.88
C GLN A 19 26.08 -7.93 -16.35
N VAL A 20 25.01 -8.36 -15.68
CA VAL A 20 24.23 -9.54 -16.09
C VAL A 20 23.61 -9.32 -17.48
N SER A 21 23.06 -8.13 -17.75
CA SER A 21 22.52 -7.79 -19.06
C SER A 21 23.56 -7.87 -20.17
N ARG A 22 24.78 -7.37 -19.93
CA ARG A 22 25.90 -7.50 -20.89
C ARG A 22 26.27 -8.96 -21.16
N LEU A 23 26.23 -9.82 -20.14
CA LEU A 23 26.51 -11.26 -20.30
C LEU A 23 25.39 -11.97 -21.07
N VAL A 24 24.14 -11.54 -20.93
CA VAL A 24 23.02 -12.03 -21.76
C VAL A 24 23.22 -11.63 -23.23
N ILE A 25 23.64 -10.40 -23.51
CA ILE A 25 23.92 -9.96 -24.89
C ILE A 25 25.06 -10.78 -25.50
N LEU A 26 26.16 -10.98 -24.76
CA LEU A 26 27.27 -11.83 -25.23
C LEU A 26 26.84 -13.27 -25.49
N HIS A 27 25.90 -13.79 -24.70
CA HIS A 27 25.32 -15.10 -24.91
C HIS A 27 24.51 -15.18 -26.21
N GLU A 28 23.68 -14.17 -26.49
CA GLU A 28 22.90 -14.06 -27.74
C GLU A 28 23.83 -13.94 -28.96
N GLU A 29 24.84 -13.07 -28.90
CA GLU A 29 25.83 -12.91 -29.99
C GLU A 29 26.59 -14.22 -30.27
N ALA A 30 26.85 -15.03 -29.25
CA ALA A 30 27.50 -16.32 -29.40
C ALA A 30 26.56 -17.42 -29.94
N GLU A 31 25.24 -17.28 -29.78
CA GLU A 31 24.26 -18.13 -30.48
C GLU A 31 24.24 -17.83 -31.98
N ASP A 32 24.52 -16.60 -32.39
CA ASP A 32 24.69 -16.19 -33.79
C ASP A 32 26.02 -16.68 -34.42
N GLY A 33 26.80 -17.50 -33.70
CA GLY A 33 28.02 -18.12 -34.19
C GLY A 33 29.30 -17.33 -33.90
N ASN A 34 29.24 -16.31 -33.04
CA ASN A 34 30.43 -15.61 -32.55
C ASN A 34 31.13 -16.39 -31.42
N ALA A 35 32.46 -16.26 -31.33
CA ALA A 35 33.22 -16.84 -30.24
C ALA A 35 33.04 -16.02 -28.95
N MET A 36 32.85 -16.70 -27.81
CA MET A 36 32.85 -16.01 -26.51
C MET A 36 34.24 -15.46 -26.18
N PRO A 37 34.33 -14.25 -25.58
CA PRO A 37 35.60 -13.69 -25.12
C PRO A 37 36.15 -14.46 -23.90
N ASP A 38 37.43 -14.26 -23.60
CA ASP A 38 38.03 -14.78 -22.36
C ASP A 38 37.45 -14.06 -21.14
N LEU A 39 36.82 -14.83 -20.25
CA LEU A 39 36.16 -14.34 -19.04
C LEU A 39 36.94 -14.64 -17.76
N ALA A 40 38.15 -15.22 -17.83
CA ALA A 40 38.88 -15.67 -16.65
C ALA A 40 39.14 -14.54 -15.65
N ARG A 41 39.64 -13.39 -16.14
CA ARG A 41 39.90 -12.23 -15.30
C ARG A 41 38.63 -11.60 -14.72
N PRO A 42 37.59 -11.25 -15.50
CA PRO A 42 36.38 -10.65 -14.95
C PRO A 42 35.66 -11.60 -13.97
N VAL A 43 35.57 -12.90 -14.26
CA VAL A 43 34.96 -13.88 -13.36
C VAL A 43 35.75 -14.01 -12.05
N GLN A 44 37.08 -13.99 -12.10
CA GLN A 44 37.90 -14.02 -10.88
C GLN A 44 37.62 -12.81 -9.97
N VAL A 45 37.45 -11.62 -10.54
CA VAL A 45 37.08 -10.40 -9.79
C VAL A 45 35.71 -10.57 -9.13
N VAL A 46 34.73 -11.11 -9.86
CA VAL A 46 33.40 -11.41 -9.32
C VAL A 46 33.50 -12.42 -8.18
N LYS A 47 34.29 -13.49 -8.33
CA LYS A 47 34.48 -14.49 -7.26
C LYS A 47 35.04 -13.87 -5.99
N MET A 48 36.08 -13.04 -6.10
CA MET A 48 36.67 -12.35 -4.94
C MET A 48 35.67 -11.42 -4.25
N ALA A 49 34.82 -10.73 -5.02
CA ALA A 49 33.77 -9.89 -4.46
C ALA A 49 32.70 -10.72 -3.72
N VAL A 50 32.30 -11.85 -4.31
CA VAL A 50 31.37 -12.80 -3.69
C VAL A 50 31.95 -13.39 -2.40
N ASP A 51 33.21 -13.81 -2.38
CA ASP A 51 33.83 -14.39 -1.18
C ASP A 51 33.85 -13.39 -0.01
N ASN A 52 34.14 -12.11 -0.30
CA ASN A 52 34.05 -11.04 0.69
C ASN A 52 32.61 -10.81 1.16
N LEU A 53 31.64 -10.80 0.24
CA LEU A 53 30.22 -10.65 0.57
C LEU A 53 29.71 -11.79 1.45
N VAL A 54 30.05 -13.03 1.10
CA VAL A 54 29.69 -14.25 1.84
C VAL A 54 30.25 -14.20 3.26
N LYS A 55 31.53 -13.84 3.38
CA LYS A 55 32.18 -13.67 4.68
C LYS A 55 31.47 -12.61 5.54
N VAL A 56 31.28 -11.41 5.01
CA VAL A 56 30.60 -10.31 5.73
C VAL A 56 29.17 -10.68 6.11
N GLY A 57 28.46 -11.39 5.22
CA GLY A 57 27.11 -11.88 5.48
C GLY A 57 27.06 -12.85 6.65
N TYR A 58 27.93 -13.87 6.67
CA TYR A 58 28.00 -14.81 7.80
C TYR A 58 28.46 -14.13 9.10
N ASP A 59 29.42 -13.21 9.05
CA ASP A 59 29.83 -12.41 10.21
C ASP A 59 28.63 -11.62 10.77
N THR A 60 27.81 -11.02 9.90
CA THR A 60 26.59 -10.27 10.27
C THR A 60 25.54 -11.18 10.91
N VAL A 61 25.31 -12.37 10.35
CA VAL A 61 24.39 -13.37 10.90
C VAL A 61 24.82 -13.82 12.29
N ASN A 62 26.12 -14.05 12.48
CA ASN A 62 26.67 -14.58 13.73
C ASN A 62 26.54 -13.60 14.90
N VAL A 63 26.67 -12.28 14.65
CA VAL A 63 26.56 -11.25 15.68
C VAL A 63 25.14 -10.72 15.88
N SER A 64 24.20 -11.08 15.00
CA SER A 64 22.81 -10.61 15.10
C SER A 64 22.02 -11.37 16.16
N GLU A 65 21.05 -10.70 16.78
CA GLU A 65 20.03 -11.33 17.65
C GLU A 65 18.71 -11.61 16.91
N ASP A 66 18.61 -11.20 15.64
CA ASP A 66 17.42 -11.40 14.81
C ASP A 66 17.37 -12.83 14.26
N GLN A 67 16.46 -13.64 14.80
CA GLN A 67 16.27 -15.03 14.39
C GLN A 67 15.78 -15.17 12.95
N ILE A 68 15.00 -14.21 12.46
CA ILE A 68 14.51 -14.21 11.08
C ILE A 68 15.68 -13.96 10.13
N LEU A 69 16.54 -12.98 10.45
CA LEU A 69 17.78 -12.76 9.68
C LEU A 69 18.69 -13.99 9.66
N LYS A 70 18.83 -14.67 10.81
CA LYS A 70 19.61 -15.92 10.93
C LYS A 70 19.06 -17.06 10.08
N GLN A 71 17.77 -17.04 9.80
CA GLN A 71 17.10 -18.02 8.96
C GLN A 71 17.20 -17.66 7.47
N ASP A 72 16.97 -16.40 7.12
CA ASP A 72 16.70 -15.97 5.74
C ASP A 72 17.96 -15.56 4.98
N MET A 73 18.99 -15.05 5.67
CA MET A 73 20.24 -14.62 5.02
C MET A 73 21.12 -15.79 4.52
N PRO A 74 21.30 -16.91 5.25
CA PRO A 74 22.20 -17.98 4.81
C PRO A 74 21.84 -18.62 3.45
N PRO A 75 20.57 -18.93 3.12
CA PRO A 75 20.21 -19.44 1.80
C PRO A 75 20.55 -18.47 0.67
N ALA A 76 20.45 -17.16 0.90
CA ALA A 76 20.84 -16.14 -0.07
C ALA A 76 22.36 -16.14 -0.29
N LEU A 77 23.15 -16.21 0.78
CA LEU A 77 24.63 -16.29 0.71
C LEU A 77 25.09 -17.55 -0.03
N GLN A 78 24.51 -18.72 0.28
CA GLN A 78 24.79 -19.97 -0.41
C GLN A 78 24.50 -19.88 -1.91
N ARG A 79 23.37 -19.26 -2.28
CA ARG A 79 23.01 -19.05 -3.69
C ARG A 79 24.05 -18.20 -4.43
N VAL A 80 24.53 -17.11 -3.82
CA VAL A 80 25.57 -16.26 -4.44
C VAL A 80 26.88 -17.03 -4.58
N GLU A 81 27.25 -17.83 -3.56
CA GLU A 81 28.44 -18.65 -3.57
C GLU A 81 28.40 -19.73 -4.67
N GLU A 82 27.33 -20.52 -4.74
CA GLU A 82 27.10 -21.53 -5.79
C GLU A 82 27.13 -20.91 -7.18
N ALA A 83 26.49 -19.75 -7.36
CA ALA A 83 26.49 -19.01 -8.61
C ALA A 83 27.90 -18.56 -9.03
N SER A 84 28.76 -18.19 -8.08
CA SER A 84 30.16 -17.83 -8.36
C SER A 84 30.98 -19.04 -8.86
N PHE A 85 30.70 -20.25 -8.37
CA PHE A 85 31.33 -21.47 -8.86
C PHE A 85 30.87 -21.83 -10.28
N LEU A 86 29.59 -21.62 -10.60
CA LEU A 86 29.08 -21.80 -11.97
C LEU A 86 29.78 -20.87 -12.97
N LEU A 87 30.06 -19.62 -12.57
CA LEU A 87 30.79 -18.68 -13.42
C LEU A 87 32.25 -19.13 -13.65
N LEU A 88 32.93 -19.64 -12.63
CA LEU A 88 34.30 -20.14 -12.76
C LEU A 88 34.36 -21.34 -13.72
N ASP A 89 33.47 -22.31 -13.53
CA ASP A 89 33.37 -23.50 -14.38
C ASP A 89 33.03 -23.10 -15.83
N ALA A 90 32.07 -22.18 -16.01
CA ALA A 90 31.75 -21.62 -17.33
C ALA A 90 32.97 -20.95 -17.98
N SER A 91 33.74 -20.17 -17.22
CA SER A 91 34.95 -19.50 -17.72
C SER A 91 36.03 -20.49 -18.14
N ASP A 92 36.25 -21.55 -17.37
CA ASP A 92 37.24 -22.58 -17.69
C ASP A 92 36.83 -23.37 -18.94
N MET A 93 35.54 -23.69 -19.07
CA MET A 93 34.99 -24.36 -20.26
C MET A 93 35.08 -23.47 -21.51
N LEU A 94 34.76 -22.17 -21.41
CA LEU A 94 34.85 -21.23 -22.54
C LEU A 94 36.29 -20.96 -22.97
N ARG A 95 37.26 -21.04 -22.04
CA ARG A 95 38.68 -20.96 -22.37
C ARG A 95 39.16 -22.17 -23.16
N ALA A 96 38.58 -23.34 -22.92
CA ALA A 96 38.88 -24.56 -23.69
C ALA A 96 38.15 -24.60 -25.05
N ASP A 97 36.88 -24.18 -25.07
CA ASP A 97 36.05 -24.09 -26.27
C ASP A 97 35.15 -22.84 -26.23
N PRO A 98 35.49 -21.78 -26.99
CA PRO A 98 34.72 -20.54 -27.05
C PRO A 98 33.29 -20.69 -27.59
N TYR A 99 32.95 -21.82 -28.21
CA TYR A 99 31.63 -22.10 -28.80
C TYR A 99 30.78 -23.04 -27.93
N SER A 100 31.26 -23.40 -26.74
CA SER A 100 30.62 -24.37 -25.86
C SER A 100 29.25 -23.89 -25.35
N ALA A 101 28.17 -24.46 -25.89
CA ALA A 101 26.81 -24.18 -25.46
C ALA A 101 26.55 -24.52 -23.96
N PRO A 102 27.05 -25.64 -23.41
CA PRO A 102 26.94 -25.92 -21.97
C PRO A 102 27.62 -24.87 -21.10
N ALA A 103 28.77 -24.34 -21.52
CA ALA A 103 29.48 -23.30 -20.78
C ALA A 103 28.70 -21.98 -20.77
N ARG A 104 28.15 -21.59 -21.93
CA ARG A 104 27.26 -20.43 -22.07
C ARG A 104 26.03 -20.53 -21.17
N LYS A 105 25.41 -21.72 -21.07
CA LYS A 105 24.29 -21.95 -20.16
C LYS A 105 24.67 -21.75 -18.70
N LYS A 106 25.80 -22.32 -18.25
CA LYS A 106 26.32 -22.12 -16.88
C LYS A 106 26.63 -20.64 -16.60
N LEU A 107 27.14 -19.91 -17.59
CA LEU A 107 27.41 -18.47 -17.47
C LEU A 107 26.13 -17.68 -17.17
N ILE A 108 25.04 -17.95 -17.88
CA ILE A 108 23.74 -17.30 -17.66
C ILE A 108 23.12 -17.71 -16.32
N GLU A 109 23.17 -18.99 -15.98
CA GLU A 109 22.68 -19.50 -14.70
C GLU A 109 23.43 -18.89 -13.51
N GLY A 110 24.77 -18.85 -13.58
CA GLY A 110 25.60 -18.19 -12.57
C GLY A 110 25.33 -16.69 -12.48
N SER A 111 25.22 -16.00 -13.61
CA SER A 111 24.95 -14.55 -13.63
C SER A 111 23.59 -14.21 -13.01
N ARG A 112 22.54 -14.96 -13.37
CA ARG A 112 21.21 -14.83 -12.75
C ARG A 112 21.23 -15.21 -11.26
N GLY A 113 21.98 -16.24 -10.91
CA GLY A 113 22.16 -16.69 -9.53
C GLY A 113 22.76 -15.61 -8.63
N ILE A 114 23.80 -14.90 -9.10
CA ILE A 114 24.40 -13.77 -8.38
C ILE A 114 23.39 -12.63 -8.19
N LEU A 115 22.69 -12.21 -9.25
CA LEU A 115 21.71 -11.13 -9.14
C LEU A 115 20.58 -11.48 -8.16
N GLN A 116 20.01 -12.69 -8.28
CA GLN A 116 18.95 -13.17 -7.40
C GLN A 116 19.41 -13.33 -5.95
N GLY A 117 20.58 -13.92 -5.74
CA GLY A 117 21.13 -14.13 -4.41
C GLY A 117 21.49 -12.81 -3.73
N THR A 118 22.07 -11.86 -4.46
CA THR A 118 22.38 -10.52 -3.93
C THR A 118 21.10 -9.76 -3.60
N SER A 119 20.08 -9.85 -4.45
CA SER A 119 18.77 -9.26 -4.20
C SER A 119 18.13 -9.83 -2.93
N ALA A 120 18.06 -11.16 -2.79
CA ALA A 120 17.54 -11.81 -1.58
C ALA A 120 18.34 -11.47 -0.31
N LEU A 121 19.67 -11.39 -0.42
CA LEU A 121 20.56 -11.02 0.68
C LEU A 121 20.27 -9.61 1.20
N LEU A 122 20.18 -8.64 0.28
CA LEU A 122 19.92 -7.25 0.63
C LEU A 122 18.50 -7.08 1.20
N LEU A 123 17.53 -7.84 0.70
CA LEU A 123 16.17 -7.87 1.25
C LEU A 123 16.14 -8.41 2.68
N ALA A 124 16.78 -9.55 2.94
CA ALA A 124 16.84 -10.12 4.30
C ALA A 124 17.48 -9.13 5.29
N PHE A 125 18.52 -8.43 4.86
CA PHE A 125 19.16 -7.37 5.64
C PHE A 125 18.22 -6.18 5.89
N ASP A 126 17.59 -5.65 4.84
CA ASP A 126 16.68 -4.52 4.92
C ASP A 126 15.49 -4.79 5.85
N GLU A 127 14.88 -5.97 5.73
CA GLU A 127 13.78 -6.37 6.61
C GLU A 127 14.22 -6.47 8.08
N SER A 128 15.48 -6.84 8.35
CA SER A 128 16.02 -6.83 9.72
C SER A 128 16.13 -5.41 10.27
N GLU A 129 16.58 -4.45 9.46
CA GLU A 129 16.61 -3.04 9.83
C GLU A 129 15.18 -2.51 10.08
N VAL A 130 14.23 -2.81 9.20
CA VAL A 130 12.81 -2.46 9.37
C VAL A 130 12.25 -3.03 10.68
N ARG A 131 12.55 -4.30 11.00
CA ARG A 131 12.13 -4.93 12.26
C ARG A 131 12.69 -4.20 13.49
N LYS A 132 13.91 -3.65 13.43
CA LYS A 132 14.48 -2.84 14.53
C LYS A 132 13.69 -1.55 14.74
N ILE A 133 13.30 -0.86 13.66
CA ILE A 133 12.48 0.35 13.73
C ILE A 133 11.10 0.04 14.32
N ILE A 134 10.45 -1.02 13.83
CA ILE A 134 9.12 -1.45 14.31
C ILE A 134 9.14 -1.79 15.80
N ARG A 135 10.20 -2.41 16.33
CA ARG A 135 10.33 -2.64 17.78
C ARG A 135 10.33 -1.34 18.57
N ILE A 136 10.94 -0.28 18.06
CA ILE A 136 10.93 1.05 18.69
C ILE A 136 9.51 1.63 18.64
N CYS A 137 8.82 1.55 17.51
CA CYS A 137 7.42 1.98 17.38
C CYS A 137 6.50 1.25 18.38
N LYS A 138 6.65 -0.08 18.50
CA LYS A 138 5.89 -0.89 19.46
C LYS A 138 6.20 -0.51 20.92
N SER A 139 7.45 -0.20 21.23
CA SER A 139 7.81 0.30 22.56
C SER A 139 7.12 1.63 22.87
N VAL A 140 6.97 2.54 21.90
CA VAL A 140 6.17 3.76 22.08
C VAL A 140 4.71 3.42 22.36
N LEU A 141 4.09 2.50 21.61
CA LEU A 141 2.71 2.06 21.84
C LEU A 141 2.52 1.47 23.24
N GLU A 142 3.46 0.65 23.72
CA GLU A 142 3.46 0.10 25.08
C GLU A 142 3.52 1.21 26.14
N TYR A 143 4.35 2.23 25.93
CA TYR A 143 4.38 3.40 26.83
C TYR A 143 3.09 4.20 26.77
N LEU A 144 2.48 4.39 25.59
CA LEU A 144 1.21 5.11 25.45
C LEU A 144 0.07 4.42 26.21
N ALA A 145 0.07 3.09 26.31
CA ALA A 145 -0.92 2.36 27.10
C ALA A 145 -0.86 2.71 28.61
N ILE A 146 0.32 3.02 29.14
CA ILE A 146 0.51 3.43 30.55
C ILE A 146 -0.22 4.75 30.86
N THR A 147 -0.55 5.56 29.85
CA THR A 147 -1.26 6.83 30.02
C THR A 147 -2.56 6.68 30.83
N GLU A 148 -3.23 5.52 30.75
CA GLU A 148 -4.50 5.28 31.42
C GLU A 148 -4.37 5.31 32.96
N VAL A 149 -3.23 4.87 33.50
CA VAL A 149 -2.94 4.77 34.94
C VAL A 149 -2.20 5.98 35.51
N VAL A 150 -1.91 7.00 34.68
CA VAL A 150 -1.26 8.24 35.14
C VAL A 150 -2.28 9.10 35.89
N ASP A 151 -2.20 9.08 37.22
CA ASP A 151 -3.22 9.65 38.10
C ASP A 151 -2.76 10.83 38.96
N CYS A 152 -1.46 11.09 39.05
CA CYS A 152 -0.90 12.24 39.77
C CYS A 152 0.21 12.96 38.99
N MET A 153 0.58 14.16 39.44
CA MET A 153 1.58 14.98 38.74
C MET A 153 2.98 14.34 38.78
N GLU A 154 3.29 13.61 39.86
CA GLU A 154 4.54 12.87 39.97
C GLU A 154 4.62 11.75 38.92
N ASP A 155 3.52 11.02 38.71
CA ASP A 155 3.44 9.97 37.68
C ASP A 155 3.53 10.56 36.29
N LEU A 156 2.92 11.72 36.03
CA LEU A 156 3.06 12.43 34.76
C LEU A 156 4.52 12.81 34.47
N VAL A 157 5.25 13.32 35.46
CA VAL A 157 6.67 13.64 35.29
C VAL A 157 7.50 12.39 34.95
N LYS A 158 7.24 11.27 35.63
CA LYS A 158 7.89 9.97 35.34
C LYS A 158 7.53 9.48 33.94
N PHE A 159 6.25 9.56 33.57
CA PHE A 159 5.74 9.18 32.25
C PHE A 159 6.45 9.94 31.13
N VAL A 160 6.47 11.29 31.21
CA VAL A 160 7.14 12.13 30.20
C VAL A 160 8.63 11.81 30.12
N LYS A 161 9.31 11.66 31.27
CA LYS A 161 10.74 11.33 31.31
C LYS A 161 11.08 10.01 30.60
N ASN A 162 10.18 9.03 30.63
CA ASN A 162 10.37 7.74 29.98
C ASN A 162 9.90 7.72 28.52
N LEU A 163 8.81 8.42 28.19
CA LEU A 163 8.23 8.44 26.85
C LEU A 163 9.06 9.30 25.88
N SER A 164 9.48 10.49 26.29
CA SER A 164 10.15 11.45 25.38
C SER A 164 11.41 10.91 24.69
N PRO A 165 12.31 10.17 25.38
CA PRO A 165 13.49 9.58 24.72
C PRO A 165 13.11 8.54 23.66
N VAL A 166 12.11 7.69 23.92
CA VAL A 166 11.70 6.62 22.99
C VAL A 166 10.99 7.20 21.77
N LEU A 167 10.13 8.22 21.97
CA LEU A 167 9.53 8.98 20.86
C LEU A 167 10.59 9.67 20.00
N THR A 168 11.58 10.31 20.63
CA THR A 168 12.67 10.98 19.90
C THR A 168 13.47 9.98 19.07
N LYS A 169 13.76 8.80 19.65
CA LYS A 169 14.43 7.72 18.93
C LYS A 169 13.58 7.23 17.76
N MET A 170 12.30 6.93 17.96
CA MET A 170 11.38 6.52 16.89
C MET A 170 11.36 7.54 15.75
N ALA A 171 11.19 8.83 16.10
CA ALA A 171 11.13 9.90 15.12
C ALA A 171 12.41 10.00 14.28
N LYS A 172 13.57 9.82 14.91
CA LYS A 172 14.86 9.81 14.22
C LYS A 172 15.00 8.62 13.27
N GLU A 173 14.68 7.41 13.72
CA GLU A 173 14.83 6.20 12.88
C GLU A 173 13.86 6.22 11.67
N VAL A 174 12.64 6.72 11.85
CA VAL A 174 11.66 6.89 10.75
C VAL A 174 12.12 7.97 9.76
N ASP A 175 12.65 9.10 10.25
CA ASP A 175 13.23 10.18 9.44
C ASP A 175 14.48 9.72 8.64
N LEU A 176 15.28 8.81 9.19
CA LEU A 176 16.38 8.21 8.43
C LEU A 176 15.85 7.24 7.37
N ARG A 177 14.82 6.46 7.71
CA ARG A 177 14.25 5.47 6.79
C ARG A 177 13.57 6.11 5.59
N GLU A 178 12.78 7.16 5.77
CA GLU A 178 12.08 7.82 4.65
C GLU A 178 13.05 8.33 3.56
N LYS A 179 14.24 8.78 3.98
CA LYS A 179 15.30 9.26 3.09
C LYS A 179 15.92 8.16 2.25
N GLU A 180 15.89 6.92 2.74
CA GLU A 180 16.38 5.74 2.02
C GLU A 180 15.36 5.18 1.03
N LEU A 181 14.06 5.47 1.17
CA LEU A 181 13.03 4.92 0.28
C LEU A 181 13.13 5.52 -1.13
N THR A 182 12.89 4.70 -2.15
CA THR A 182 12.81 5.12 -3.56
C THR A 182 11.41 5.57 -3.93
N HIS A 183 10.37 4.87 -3.45
CA HIS A 183 8.97 5.23 -3.70
C HIS A 183 8.57 6.51 -2.94
N GLN A 184 8.26 7.57 -3.70
CA GLN A 184 7.90 8.87 -3.14
C GLN A 184 6.62 8.82 -2.28
N VAL A 185 5.62 8.04 -2.69
CA VAL A 185 4.36 7.92 -1.95
C VAL A 185 4.59 7.38 -0.54
N HIS A 186 5.34 6.29 -0.39
CA HIS A 186 5.67 5.74 0.94
C HIS A 186 6.44 6.75 1.79
N ARG A 187 7.34 7.53 1.18
CA ARG A 187 8.06 8.60 1.87
C ARG A 187 7.11 9.65 2.43
N GLU A 188 6.21 10.17 1.60
CA GLU A 188 5.24 11.20 1.99
C GLU A 188 4.31 10.72 3.10
N MET A 189 3.89 9.45 3.07
CA MET A 189 3.09 8.87 4.14
C MET A 189 3.85 8.80 5.47
N LEU A 190 5.11 8.34 5.46
CA LEU A 190 5.94 8.31 6.67
C LEU A 190 6.17 9.71 7.23
N VAL A 191 6.46 10.69 6.36
CA VAL A 191 6.66 12.09 6.77
C VAL A 191 5.40 12.65 7.40
N ARG A 192 4.24 12.48 6.75
CA ARG A 192 2.94 12.94 7.26
C ARG A 192 2.63 12.36 8.64
N SER A 193 2.66 11.04 8.78
CA SER A 193 2.36 10.40 10.06
C SER A 193 3.37 10.76 11.14
N LEU A 194 4.65 10.92 10.78
CA LEU A 194 5.67 11.38 11.71
C LEU A 194 5.43 12.83 12.19
N GLU A 195 5.00 13.73 11.31
CA GLU A 195 4.61 15.09 11.65
C GLU A 195 3.39 15.12 12.57
N GLU A 196 2.38 14.29 12.32
CA GLU A 196 1.22 14.15 13.21
C GLU A 196 1.63 13.67 14.60
N VAL A 197 2.50 12.66 14.70
CA VAL A 197 3.03 12.18 15.99
C VAL A 197 3.75 13.31 16.74
N LYS A 198 4.61 14.08 16.05
CA LYS A 198 5.32 15.22 16.65
C LYS A 198 4.37 16.30 17.14
N ALA A 199 3.31 16.59 16.39
CA ALA A 199 2.30 17.58 16.75
C ALA A 199 1.42 17.13 17.94
N LEU A 200 1.04 15.85 17.98
CA LEU A 200 0.17 15.30 19.03
C LEU A 200 0.91 15.02 20.34
N THR A 201 2.21 14.80 20.32
CA THR A 201 3.03 14.55 21.52
C THR A 201 2.86 15.62 22.62
N PRO A 202 3.06 16.94 22.35
CA PRO A 202 2.83 17.97 23.38
C PRO A 202 1.35 18.10 23.77
N VAL A 203 0.42 17.81 22.86
CA VAL A 203 -1.02 17.82 23.13
C VAL A 203 -1.39 16.71 24.13
N LEU A 204 -0.80 15.52 23.97
CA LEU A 204 -0.96 14.42 24.92
C LEU A 204 -0.50 14.82 26.31
N ILE A 205 0.71 15.38 26.43
CA ILE A 205 1.26 15.81 27.72
C ILE A 205 0.33 16.84 28.38
N SER A 206 -0.22 17.78 27.60
CA SER A 206 -1.20 18.75 28.09
C SER A 206 -2.51 18.08 28.52
N ALA A 207 -3.04 17.14 27.74
CA ALA A 207 -4.28 16.43 28.05
C ALA A 207 -4.17 15.62 29.35
N VAL A 208 -3.06 14.89 29.54
CA VAL A 208 -2.80 14.15 30.79
C VAL A 208 -2.64 15.12 31.97
N LYS A 209 -1.93 16.24 31.78
CA LYS A 209 -1.77 17.27 32.82
C LYS A 209 -3.11 17.85 33.26
N ILE A 210 -4.00 18.15 32.33
CA ILE A 210 -5.35 18.66 32.62
C ILE A 210 -6.14 17.60 33.38
N PHE A 211 -6.16 16.35 32.91
CA PHE A 211 -6.85 15.24 33.58
C PHE A 211 -6.42 15.09 35.04
N VAL A 212 -5.11 14.99 35.29
CA VAL A 212 -4.53 14.86 36.63
C VAL A 212 -4.89 16.05 37.52
N SER A 213 -4.82 17.27 36.97
CA SER A 213 -5.13 18.50 37.72
C SER A 213 -6.61 18.55 38.11
N THR A 214 -7.51 18.27 37.17
CA THR A 214 -8.97 18.24 37.40
C THR A 214 -9.35 17.17 38.43
N LYS A 215 -8.75 15.98 38.33
CA LYS A 215 -8.96 14.89 39.29
C LYS A 215 -8.50 15.27 40.71
N SER A 216 -7.34 15.91 40.83
CA SER A 216 -6.79 16.33 42.13
C SER A 216 -7.60 17.43 42.84
N GLN A 217 -8.22 18.33 42.07
CA GLN A 217 -8.99 19.45 42.59
C GLN A 217 -10.44 19.07 42.95
N GLY A 218 -10.86 17.84 42.66
CA GLY A 218 -12.26 17.40 42.84
C GLY A 218 -13.25 18.20 41.99
N ALA A 219 -12.77 18.84 40.92
CA ALA A 219 -13.58 19.70 40.06
C ALA A 219 -14.49 18.86 39.15
N GLY A 220 -15.63 19.42 38.75
CA GLY A 220 -16.42 18.85 37.65
C GLY A 220 -15.60 18.79 36.36
N GLY A 221 -15.84 17.79 35.50
CA GLY A 221 -15.15 17.66 34.20
C GLY A 221 -14.07 16.56 34.12
N VAL A 222 -13.94 15.69 35.12
CA VAL A 222 -12.99 14.55 35.07
C VAL A 222 -13.26 13.64 33.85
N LYS A 223 -14.54 13.35 33.55
CA LYS A 223 -14.90 12.53 32.39
C LYS A 223 -14.52 13.17 31.05
N GLU A 224 -14.70 14.47 30.91
CA GLU A 224 -14.38 15.21 29.69
C GLU A 224 -12.87 15.28 29.46
N SER A 225 -12.10 15.62 30.51
CA SER A 225 -10.64 15.63 30.46
C SER A 225 -10.05 14.23 30.21
N GLN A 226 -10.66 13.18 30.75
CA GLN A 226 -10.31 11.80 30.43
C GLN A 226 -10.60 11.47 28.95
N GLY A 227 -11.78 11.83 28.45
CA GLY A 227 -12.14 11.61 27.04
C GLY A 227 -11.18 12.30 26.07
N ASN A 228 -10.77 13.54 26.37
CA ASN A 228 -9.78 14.25 25.57
C ASN A 228 -8.40 13.56 25.59
N ARG A 229 -7.94 13.10 26.76
CA ARG A 229 -6.70 12.32 26.89
C ARG A 229 -6.76 11.05 26.03
N ASP A 230 -7.83 10.28 26.16
CA ASP A 230 -7.99 8.99 25.50
C ASP A 230 -8.13 9.16 23.97
N PHE A 231 -8.76 10.25 23.51
CA PHE A 231 -8.80 10.62 22.10
C PHE A 231 -7.40 10.87 21.52
N VAL A 232 -6.57 11.68 22.21
CA VAL A 232 -5.21 11.99 21.75
C VAL A 232 -4.31 10.75 21.78
N VAL A 233 -4.42 9.90 22.80
CA VAL A 233 -3.71 8.61 22.85
C VAL A 233 -4.08 7.76 21.64
N ARG A 234 -5.37 7.61 21.35
CA ARG A 234 -5.83 6.78 20.24
C ARG A 234 -5.34 7.30 18.90
N LYS A 235 -5.40 8.62 18.68
CA LYS A 235 -4.86 9.24 17.46
C LYS A 235 -3.35 9.01 17.30
N LEU A 236 -2.57 9.14 18.38
CA LEU A 236 -1.14 8.82 18.36
C LEU A 236 -0.88 7.35 18.03
N CYS A 237 -1.66 6.42 18.60
CA CYS A 237 -1.54 5.01 18.31
C CYS A 237 -1.82 4.70 16.83
N ASP A 238 -2.85 5.32 16.26
CA ASP A 238 -3.24 5.11 14.86
C ASP A 238 -2.13 5.58 13.91
N GLU A 239 -1.53 6.75 14.15
CA GLU A 239 -0.40 7.24 13.34
C GLU A 239 0.86 6.35 13.48
N ILE A 240 1.14 5.82 14.67
CA ILE A 240 2.28 4.91 14.87
C ILE A 240 2.02 3.57 14.18
N ASN A 241 0.78 3.08 14.18
CA ASN A 241 0.42 1.86 13.43
C ASN A 241 0.51 2.08 11.92
N GLU A 242 0.16 3.27 11.43
CA GLU A 242 0.34 3.61 10.02
C GLU A 242 1.83 3.67 9.63
N ILE A 243 2.69 4.23 10.49
CA ILE A 243 4.15 4.17 10.31
C ILE A 243 4.60 2.70 10.22
N ILE A 244 4.16 1.83 11.14
CA ILE A 244 4.53 0.40 11.13
C ILE A 244 4.09 -0.27 9.82
N ARG A 245 2.89 0.02 9.33
CA ARG A 245 2.37 -0.52 8.07
C ARG A 245 3.23 -0.09 6.88
N VAL A 246 3.48 1.21 6.74
CA VAL A 246 4.24 1.76 5.60
C VAL A 246 5.69 1.29 5.60
N LEU A 247 6.32 1.15 6.77
CA LEU A 247 7.70 0.65 6.91
C LEU A 247 7.91 -0.74 6.29
N GLN A 248 6.85 -1.55 6.20
CA GLN A 248 6.89 -2.92 5.67
C GLN A 248 6.61 -2.99 4.17
N LEU A 249 6.24 -1.88 3.51
CA LEU A 249 5.94 -1.87 2.08
C LEU A 249 7.24 -1.92 1.27
N THR A 250 7.37 -2.97 0.46
CA THR A 250 8.50 -3.20 -0.43
C THR A 250 8.13 -3.03 -1.91
N THR A 251 6.84 -2.94 -2.22
CA THR A 251 6.33 -2.71 -3.57
C THR A 251 5.35 -1.55 -3.56
N TYR A 252 5.26 -0.85 -4.68
CA TYR A 252 4.22 0.13 -4.93
C TYR A 252 3.52 -0.28 -6.23
N ASP A 253 2.23 -0.56 -6.13
CA ASP A 253 1.39 -0.81 -7.30
C ASP A 253 0.63 0.49 -7.58
N GLU A 254 1.00 1.15 -8.69
CA GLU A 254 0.32 2.37 -9.15
C GLU A 254 -1.17 2.09 -9.38
N ASP A 255 -1.55 0.90 -9.83
CA ASP A 255 -2.94 0.55 -10.14
C ASP A 255 -3.81 0.34 -8.88
N GLU A 256 -3.23 -0.12 -7.75
CA GLU A 256 -3.96 -0.29 -6.49
C GLU A 256 -4.16 1.03 -5.72
N TRP A 257 -3.33 2.04 -5.98
CA TRP A 257 -3.27 3.28 -5.19
C TRP A 257 -3.62 4.56 -5.98
N GLU A 258 -3.67 4.52 -7.31
CA GLU A 258 -4.07 5.68 -8.14
C GLU A 258 -5.57 6.01 -8.10
N ALA A 259 -6.40 5.16 -7.50
CA ALA A 259 -7.77 5.48 -7.20
C ALA A 259 -7.91 5.74 -5.69
N ASP A 260 -7.73 7.00 -5.28
CA ASP A 260 -8.56 7.47 -4.16
C ASP A 260 -10.01 7.17 -4.58
N ASP A 261 -10.64 6.14 -4.00
CA ASP A 261 -12.00 5.71 -4.35
C ASP A 261 -12.94 6.93 -4.35
N LEU A 262 -12.70 7.89 -3.45
CA LEU A 262 -13.44 9.15 -3.43
C LEU A 262 -13.15 10.03 -4.65
N ALA A 263 -11.91 10.11 -5.13
CA ALA A 263 -11.56 10.84 -6.36
C ALA A 263 -12.18 10.20 -7.61
N VAL A 264 -12.17 8.87 -7.71
CA VAL A 264 -12.86 8.14 -8.80
C VAL A 264 -14.36 8.40 -8.75
N MET A 265 -14.96 8.29 -7.56
CA MET A 265 -16.37 8.57 -7.35
C MET A 265 -16.73 10.03 -7.68
N LYS A 266 -15.94 11.02 -7.25
CA LYS A 266 -16.15 12.46 -7.56
C LYS A 266 -16.02 12.74 -9.06
N LYS A 267 -15.05 12.13 -9.74
CA LYS A 267 -14.88 12.26 -11.21
C LYS A 267 -16.10 11.70 -11.94
N ALA A 268 -16.56 10.51 -11.57
CA ALA A 268 -17.75 9.88 -12.14
C ALA A 268 -19.03 10.68 -11.85
N GLN A 269 -19.20 11.19 -10.62
CA GLN A 269 -20.31 12.06 -10.22
C GLN A 269 -20.39 13.33 -11.09
N ASN A 270 -19.26 13.98 -11.33
CA ASN A 270 -19.17 15.16 -12.19
C ASN A 270 -19.49 14.81 -13.65
N ALA A 271 -19.00 13.67 -14.14
CA ALA A 271 -19.27 13.20 -15.49
C ALA A 271 -20.77 12.89 -15.72
N ILE A 272 -21.46 12.32 -14.74
CA ILE A 272 -22.92 12.08 -14.79
C ILE A 272 -23.66 13.41 -14.84
N SER A 273 -23.31 14.35 -13.95
CA SER A 273 -23.95 15.67 -13.88
C SER A 273 -23.77 16.48 -15.17
N GLY A 274 -22.59 16.41 -15.79
CA GLY A 274 -22.29 17.08 -17.05
C GLY A 274 -23.11 16.56 -18.25
N LYS A 275 -23.54 15.28 -18.20
CA LYS A 275 -24.30 14.63 -19.29
C LYS A 275 -25.83 14.69 -19.11
N MET A 276 -26.33 15.05 -17.92
CA MET A 276 -27.77 15.10 -17.63
C MET A 276 -28.59 15.93 -18.62
N LYS A 277 -28.07 17.09 -19.05
CA LYS A 277 -28.77 17.95 -20.02
C LYS A 277 -28.89 17.26 -21.38
N GLN A 278 -27.79 16.68 -21.86
CA GLN A 278 -27.76 15.98 -23.14
C GLN A 278 -28.69 14.76 -23.18
N ALA A 279 -28.74 13.99 -22.08
CA ALA A 279 -29.70 12.89 -21.91
C ALA A 279 -31.15 13.40 -21.89
N SER A 280 -31.43 14.49 -21.15
CA SER A 280 -32.76 15.08 -21.08
C SER A 280 -33.24 15.59 -22.44
N ASP A 281 -32.38 16.25 -23.21
CA ASP A 281 -32.73 16.79 -24.53
C ASP A 281 -33.13 15.66 -25.50
N TRP A 282 -32.45 14.50 -25.45
CA TRP A 282 -32.78 13.33 -26.26
C TRP A 282 -34.05 12.59 -25.81
N LEU A 283 -34.36 12.61 -24.51
CA LEU A 283 -35.61 12.06 -24.00
C LEU A 283 -36.82 12.95 -24.36
N LEU A 284 -36.62 14.26 -24.46
CA LEU A 284 -37.65 15.22 -24.86
C LEU A 284 -37.92 15.22 -26.37
N ASP A 285 -36.98 14.76 -27.19
CA ASP A 285 -37.16 14.63 -28.65
C ASP A 285 -37.77 13.26 -29.02
N PRO A 286 -39.05 13.19 -29.44
CA PRO A 286 -39.69 11.93 -29.82
C PRO A 286 -39.04 11.25 -31.04
N PHE A 287 -38.28 12.01 -31.85
CA PHE A 287 -37.60 11.54 -33.05
C PHE A 287 -36.06 11.45 -32.87
N GLY A 288 -35.58 11.53 -31.63
CA GLY A 288 -34.16 11.39 -31.31
C GLY A 288 -33.61 10.06 -31.87
N PRO A 289 -32.54 10.08 -32.68
CA PRO A 289 -32.05 8.87 -33.34
C PRO A 289 -31.53 7.86 -32.32
N ALA A 290 -31.87 6.59 -32.52
CA ALA A 290 -31.26 5.49 -31.78
C ALA A 290 -29.75 5.41 -32.11
N GLY A 291 -28.92 5.20 -31.09
CA GLY A 291 -27.46 5.32 -31.15
C GLY A 291 -26.93 6.76 -31.22
N GLY A 292 -27.82 7.76 -31.13
CA GLY A 292 -27.45 9.17 -31.16
C GLY A 292 -26.66 9.63 -29.91
N ALA A 293 -26.07 10.82 -29.98
CA ALA A 293 -25.22 11.35 -28.92
C ALA A 293 -25.90 11.43 -27.55
N GLY A 294 -27.23 11.60 -27.50
CA GLY A 294 -27.99 11.61 -26.25
C GLY A 294 -28.20 10.23 -25.64
N GLU A 295 -28.40 9.20 -26.44
CA GLU A 295 -28.47 7.81 -25.96
C GLU A 295 -27.09 7.33 -25.47
N GLN A 296 -26.04 7.63 -26.24
CA GLN A 296 -24.66 7.37 -25.82
C GLN A 296 -24.31 8.09 -24.52
N ALA A 297 -24.82 9.32 -24.32
CA ALA A 297 -24.67 10.04 -23.06
C ALA A 297 -25.33 9.30 -21.90
N ILE A 298 -26.53 8.72 -22.10
CA ILE A 298 -27.19 7.90 -21.09
C ILE A 298 -26.37 6.65 -20.77
N HIS A 299 -25.89 5.90 -21.78
CA HIS A 299 -25.06 4.72 -21.54
C HIS A 299 -23.76 5.05 -20.80
N GLN A 300 -23.10 6.15 -21.17
CA GLN A 300 -21.89 6.59 -20.47
C GLN A 300 -22.20 7.00 -19.02
N MET A 301 -23.36 7.61 -18.74
CA MET A 301 -23.80 7.89 -17.37
C MET A 301 -24.01 6.60 -16.55
N LEU A 302 -24.52 5.54 -17.18
CA LEU A 302 -24.71 4.24 -16.53
C LEU A 302 -23.38 3.56 -16.23
N GLU A 303 -22.42 3.61 -17.15
CA GLU A 303 -21.05 3.14 -16.92
C GLU A 303 -20.35 3.93 -15.80
N ASP A 304 -20.47 5.27 -15.81
CA ASP A 304 -19.90 6.11 -14.77
C ASP A 304 -20.56 5.83 -13.41
N ALA A 305 -21.86 5.53 -13.38
CA ALA A 305 -22.55 5.12 -12.15
C ALA A 305 -22.10 3.72 -11.66
N MET A 306 -21.77 2.80 -12.57
CA MET A 306 -21.19 1.50 -12.20
C MET A 306 -19.82 1.66 -11.56
N LYS A 307 -18.96 2.57 -12.06
CA LYS A 307 -17.67 2.90 -11.41
C LYS A 307 -17.87 3.40 -9.98
N VAL A 308 -18.89 4.23 -9.75
CA VAL A 308 -19.25 4.66 -8.38
C VAL A 308 -19.68 3.47 -7.53
N ALA A 309 -20.47 2.55 -8.07
CA ALA A 309 -20.92 1.36 -7.35
C ALA A 309 -19.77 0.39 -7.01
N ASP A 310 -18.75 0.30 -7.87
CA ASP A 310 -17.57 -0.54 -7.64
C ASP A 310 -16.67 0.02 -6.53
N CYS A 311 -16.56 1.34 -6.42
CA CYS A 311 -15.83 2.04 -5.35
C CYS A 311 -16.63 2.26 -4.05
N CYS A 312 -17.91 1.88 -4.01
CA CYS A 312 -18.78 2.09 -2.85
C CYS A 312 -18.43 1.14 -1.69
N ALA A 313 -18.06 1.69 -0.53
CA ALA A 313 -17.85 0.89 0.69
C ALA A 313 -19.16 0.38 1.33
N ASN A 314 -20.30 1.07 1.10
CA ASN A 314 -21.61 0.68 1.63
C ASN A 314 -22.35 -0.27 0.66
N PRO A 315 -22.62 -1.53 1.06
CA PRO A 315 -23.33 -2.49 0.22
C PRO A 315 -24.74 -2.06 -0.20
N GLU A 316 -25.47 -1.32 0.66
CA GLU A 316 -26.83 -0.87 0.35
C GLU A 316 -26.83 0.21 -0.75
N ASP A 317 -25.90 1.16 -0.68
CA ASP A 317 -25.77 2.21 -1.69
C ASP A 317 -25.29 1.60 -3.02
N ARG A 318 -24.37 0.63 -2.97
CA ARG A 318 -23.93 -0.16 -4.15
C ARG A 318 -25.09 -0.88 -4.83
N GLU A 319 -25.86 -1.68 -4.08
CA GLU A 319 -26.99 -2.44 -4.63
C GLU A 319 -28.07 -1.51 -5.22
N ALA A 320 -28.35 -0.39 -4.54
CA ALA A 320 -29.31 0.60 -5.02
C ALA A 320 -28.89 1.26 -6.34
N ILE A 321 -27.59 1.51 -6.54
CA ILE A 321 -27.05 2.06 -7.80
C ILE A 321 -27.09 0.99 -8.90
N VAL A 322 -26.59 -0.22 -8.64
CA VAL A 322 -26.57 -1.33 -9.63
C VAL A 322 -27.99 -1.64 -10.13
N LYS A 323 -28.97 -1.71 -9.22
CA LYS A 323 -30.37 -1.92 -9.60
C LYS A 323 -30.92 -0.79 -10.46
N ALA A 324 -30.65 0.46 -10.07
CA ALA A 324 -31.11 1.61 -10.84
C ALA A 324 -30.49 1.66 -12.23
N VAL A 325 -29.22 1.27 -12.36
CA VAL A 325 -28.53 1.14 -13.66
C VAL A 325 -29.22 0.09 -14.54
N GLY A 326 -29.48 -1.11 -14.00
CA GLY A 326 -30.17 -2.17 -14.74
C GLY A 326 -31.60 -1.80 -15.17
N ASP A 327 -32.35 -1.14 -14.29
CA ASP A 327 -33.71 -0.65 -14.59
C ASP A 327 -33.67 0.38 -15.74
N ILE A 328 -32.75 1.37 -15.67
CA ILE A 328 -32.63 2.41 -16.70
C ILE A 328 -32.18 1.83 -18.03
N GLN A 329 -31.19 0.92 -18.03
CA GLN A 329 -30.71 0.27 -19.26
C GLN A 329 -31.88 -0.43 -19.97
N SER A 330 -32.66 -1.22 -19.23
CA SER A 330 -33.82 -1.94 -19.78
C SER A 330 -34.87 -0.99 -20.37
N MET A 331 -35.10 0.16 -19.71
CA MET A 331 -36.05 1.17 -20.19
C MET A 331 -35.54 1.91 -21.44
N VAL A 332 -34.24 2.22 -21.49
CA VAL A 332 -33.60 2.89 -22.63
C VAL A 332 -33.61 1.97 -23.85
N ASP A 333 -33.24 0.70 -23.69
CA ASP A 333 -33.26 -0.29 -24.76
C ASP A 333 -34.68 -0.43 -25.36
N ALA A 334 -35.70 -0.50 -24.50
CA ALA A 334 -37.10 -0.54 -24.93
C ALA A 334 -37.55 0.74 -25.65
N LEU A 335 -37.07 1.92 -25.23
CA LEU A 335 -37.37 3.19 -25.90
C LEU A 335 -36.69 3.27 -27.27
N SER A 336 -35.43 2.86 -27.35
CA SER A 336 -34.66 2.82 -28.59
C SER A 336 -35.29 1.87 -29.60
N GLU A 337 -35.80 0.71 -29.16
CA GLU A 337 -36.54 -0.21 -30.02
C GLU A 337 -37.85 0.41 -30.55
N LEU A 338 -38.63 1.07 -29.69
CA LEU A 338 -39.84 1.78 -30.12
C LEU A 338 -39.54 2.88 -31.14
N ARG A 339 -38.47 3.65 -30.93
CA ARG A 339 -38.03 4.70 -31.86
C ARG A 339 -37.54 4.11 -33.19
N ALA A 340 -36.79 3.00 -33.17
CA ALA A 340 -36.36 2.30 -34.38
C ALA A 340 -37.54 1.74 -35.20
N GLN A 341 -38.63 1.36 -34.55
CA GLN A 341 -39.88 0.96 -35.20
C GLN A 341 -40.73 2.15 -35.71
N GLY A 342 -40.26 3.39 -35.57
CA GLY A 342 -41.00 4.59 -35.94
C GLY A 342 -42.14 4.96 -34.99
N LYS A 343 -42.15 4.41 -33.76
CA LYS A 343 -43.21 4.60 -32.74
C LYS A 343 -42.80 5.57 -31.61
N GLY A 344 -41.85 6.46 -31.88
CA GLY A 344 -41.26 7.36 -30.87
C GLY A 344 -42.21 8.42 -30.31
N ASP A 345 -43.28 8.76 -31.03
CA ASP A 345 -44.32 9.73 -30.64
C ASP A 345 -45.53 9.09 -29.95
N THR A 346 -45.54 7.76 -29.81
CA THR A 346 -46.65 7.06 -29.17
C THR A 346 -46.76 7.43 -27.67
N PRO A 347 -47.96 7.41 -27.08
CA PRO A 347 -48.13 7.65 -25.65
C PRO A 347 -47.27 6.73 -24.77
N GLN A 348 -47.00 5.51 -25.24
CA GLN A 348 -46.11 4.56 -24.59
C GLN A 348 -44.64 5.03 -24.59
N ALA A 349 -44.12 5.45 -25.75
CA ALA A 349 -42.74 5.95 -25.87
C ALA A 349 -42.53 7.24 -25.08
N VAL A 350 -43.50 8.17 -25.11
CA VAL A 350 -43.46 9.42 -24.33
C VAL A 350 -43.50 9.14 -22.82
N SER A 351 -44.34 8.20 -22.39
CA SER A 351 -44.39 7.77 -20.98
C SER A 351 -43.07 7.13 -20.53
N LEU A 352 -42.49 6.28 -21.38
CA LEU A 352 -41.21 5.61 -21.11
C LEU A 352 -40.06 6.61 -21.02
N ALA A 353 -39.99 7.59 -21.94
CA ALA A 353 -38.99 8.64 -21.91
C ALA A 353 -39.07 9.50 -20.64
N ARG A 354 -40.29 9.86 -20.21
CA ARG A 354 -40.51 10.55 -18.94
C ARG A 354 -40.09 9.70 -17.73
N GLY A 355 -40.38 8.39 -17.78
CA GLY A 355 -39.95 7.44 -16.76
C GLY A 355 -38.42 7.35 -16.65
N ILE A 356 -37.71 7.28 -17.78
CA ILE A 356 -36.25 7.28 -17.84
C ILE A 356 -35.70 8.59 -17.26
N GLN A 357 -36.29 9.73 -17.61
CA GLN A 357 -35.86 11.04 -17.10
C GLN A 357 -35.96 11.10 -15.57
N GLN A 358 -37.07 10.59 -15.00
CA GLN A 358 -37.22 10.49 -13.55
C GLN A 358 -36.17 9.54 -12.94
N LYS A 359 -35.95 8.37 -13.55
CA LYS A 359 -34.98 7.38 -13.07
C LYS A 359 -33.53 7.87 -13.12
N LEU A 360 -33.16 8.64 -14.14
CA LEU A 360 -31.84 9.29 -14.23
C LEU A 360 -31.65 10.32 -13.11
N ALA A 361 -32.66 11.11 -12.79
CA ALA A 361 -32.61 12.02 -11.65
C ALA A 361 -32.48 11.27 -10.32
N GLU A 362 -33.22 10.15 -10.15
CA GLU A 362 -33.08 9.26 -8.99
C GLU A 362 -31.68 8.63 -8.90
N LEU A 363 -31.09 8.21 -10.03
CA LEU A 363 -29.73 7.67 -10.11
C LEU A 363 -28.71 8.72 -9.69
N GLN A 364 -28.83 9.95 -10.19
CA GLN A 364 -27.94 11.06 -9.81
C GLN A 364 -28.01 11.33 -8.30
N GLN A 365 -29.21 11.29 -7.70
CA GLN A 365 -29.36 11.43 -6.24
C GLN A 365 -28.70 10.29 -5.47
N LYS A 366 -28.84 9.04 -5.93
CA LYS A 366 -28.19 7.87 -5.31
C LYS A 366 -26.68 7.97 -5.38
N VAL A 367 -26.13 8.33 -6.54
CA VAL A 367 -24.69 8.58 -6.72
C VAL A 367 -24.20 9.69 -5.80
N ASN A 368 -24.90 10.83 -5.75
CA ASN A 368 -24.54 11.94 -4.85
C ASN A 368 -24.53 11.52 -3.38
N LYS A 369 -25.52 10.72 -2.96
CA LYS A 369 -25.60 10.18 -1.60
C LYS A 369 -24.43 9.23 -1.32
N ALA A 370 -24.08 8.35 -2.25
CA ALA A 370 -22.98 7.42 -2.11
C ALA A 370 -21.62 8.14 -1.98
N VAL A 371 -21.35 9.15 -2.83
CA VAL A 371 -20.13 9.96 -2.73
C VAL A 371 -20.08 10.72 -1.40
N ALA A 372 -21.19 11.32 -0.96
CA ALA A 372 -21.25 12.03 0.32
C ALA A 372 -21.07 11.09 1.53
N ASN A 373 -21.57 9.86 1.44
CA ASN A 373 -21.38 8.83 2.45
C ASN A 373 -19.92 8.35 2.51
N GLN A 374 -19.27 8.18 1.35
CA GLN A 374 -17.85 7.85 1.28
C GLN A 374 -16.98 8.98 1.84
N GLU A 375 -17.26 10.24 1.48
CA GLU A 375 -16.57 11.42 2.00
C GLU A 375 -16.75 11.55 3.52
N LYS A 376 -17.97 11.29 4.03
CA LYS A 376 -18.20 11.21 5.48
C LYS A 376 -17.48 10.05 6.11
N ALA A 377 -17.40 8.88 5.48
CA ALA A 377 -16.68 7.73 5.99
C ALA A 377 -15.17 7.97 6.03
N GLU A 378 -14.61 8.72 5.09
CA GLU A 378 -13.21 9.16 5.12
C GLU A 378 -12.97 10.22 6.18
N VAL A 379 -13.84 11.22 6.30
CA VAL A 379 -13.78 12.23 7.37
C VAL A 379 -14.00 11.59 8.74
N LEU A 380 -14.87 10.57 8.84
CA LEU A 380 -15.08 9.76 10.04
C LEU A 380 -13.94 8.77 10.24
N LYS A 381 -13.22 8.27 9.23
CA LYS A 381 -11.96 7.54 9.44
C LYS A 381 -10.85 8.48 9.92
N MET A 382 -10.88 9.75 9.50
CA MET A 382 -10.04 10.83 10.04
C MET A 382 -10.50 11.32 11.43
N ALA A 383 -11.73 11.03 11.88
CA ALA A 383 -12.32 11.50 13.15
C ALA A 383 -12.71 10.39 14.17
N HIS A 384 -12.81 9.14 13.73
CA HIS A 384 -13.03 7.91 14.49
C HIS A 384 -11.88 6.96 14.22
N THR A 385 -10.90 7.10 15.08
CA THR A 385 -10.09 6.02 15.58
C THR A 385 -11.00 4.89 16.15
N VAL A 386 -11.00 3.74 15.47
CA VAL A 386 -11.33 2.34 15.89
C VAL A 386 -12.78 1.95 16.28
N GLU A 387 -13.35 1.00 15.52
CA GLU A 387 -14.16 -0.12 16.06
C GLU A 387 -13.53 -1.46 15.63
N TRP A 388 -13.44 -2.38 16.59
CA TRP A 388 -12.47 -3.46 16.68
C TRP A 388 -12.94 -4.79 16.07
N GLY A 389 -11.99 -5.58 15.54
CA GLY A 389 -12.08 -7.04 15.49
C GLY A 389 -11.74 -7.67 16.85
N GLU A 390 -12.56 -7.41 17.87
CA GLU A 390 -12.32 -7.76 19.28
C GLU A 390 -12.63 -9.23 19.66
N LYS A 391 -12.82 -10.15 18.70
CA LYS A 391 -13.29 -11.52 19.01
C LYS A 391 -12.23 -12.62 19.02
N ASP A 392 -11.08 -12.45 18.37
CA ASP A 392 -10.07 -13.53 18.31
C ASP A 392 -8.93 -13.44 19.33
N SER A 393 -8.71 -12.28 19.95
CA SER A 393 -7.63 -12.11 20.93
C SER A 393 -8.04 -12.47 22.36
N ILE A 394 -9.34 -12.37 22.69
CA ILE A 394 -9.84 -12.64 24.05
C ILE A 394 -9.96 -14.15 24.33
N MET A 395 -10.19 -14.98 23.30
CA MET A 395 -10.19 -16.45 23.47
C MET A 395 -8.77 -17.02 23.68
N LYS A 396 -7.74 -16.43 23.08
CA LYS A 396 -6.35 -16.88 23.27
C LYS A 396 -5.78 -16.53 24.65
N LEU A 397 -6.19 -15.41 25.26
CA LEU A 397 -5.79 -15.08 26.63
C LEU A 397 -6.49 -15.93 27.70
N ARG A 398 -7.69 -16.46 27.45
CA ARG A 398 -8.38 -17.33 28.42
C ARG A 398 -7.90 -18.79 28.41
N LEU A 399 -7.42 -19.30 27.27
CA LEU A 399 -6.82 -20.63 27.20
C LEU A 399 -5.42 -20.71 27.83
N PHE A 400 -4.68 -19.59 27.84
CA PHE A 400 -3.34 -19.53 28.45
C PHE A 400 -3.38 -19.59 29.99
N TYR A 401 -4.49 -19.21 30.63
CA TYR A 401 -4.66 -19.28 32.09
C TYR A 401 -5.27 -20.59 32.61
N LEU A 402 -5.71 -21.49 31.73
CA LEU A 402 -6.34 -22.76 32.10
C LEU A 402 -5.39 -23.97 32.03
N PHE A 403 -4.15 -23.80 31.54
CA PHE A 403 -3.16 -24.88 31.38
C PHE A 403 -1.84 -24.68 32.14
N THR A 404 -1.80 -23.73 33.07
CA THR A 404 -0.67 -23.60 34.03
C THR A 404 -1.21 -23.59 35.46
N PHE A 405 -1.63 -24.78 35.89
CA PHE A 405 -1.36 -25.34 37.22
C PHE A 405 -1.07 -26.82 37.06
#